data_AF-A0A6P0Q570-F1
#
_entry.id   AF-A0A6P0Q570-F1
#
_cell.length_a   1.000
_cell.length_b   1.000
_cell.length_c   1.000
_cell.angle_alpha   90.00
_cell.angle_beta   90.00
_cell.angle_gamma   90.00
#
_symmetry.space_group_name_H-M   'P 1'
#
loop_
_entity.id
_entity.type
_entity.pdbx_description
1 polymer ?
#
loop_
_entity_poly.entity_id
_entity_poly.type
_entity_poly.pdbx_seq_one_letter_code
_entity_poly.pdbx_strand_id
1 'polypeptide(L)'
;MAMADNTSDGQLDFLLEVLQAIASSNGNQQVVEKLLEANTDKLNDKLAEILRAWAIPKLAEAEADEAKFIAAVIGNFSNLIPEFPLGDKASTIEIAITGYEVALTVFSREAFPFDWAITQNHLGLAYNNRIIGDKAQNIEEAIACCKQALRVFTFEAFPYEWAMTQNNLGIAYGDRIKGEKAENIEDAIACYQEALRVYTFDAFPIEWARTQDNIGIAYGDRIKGEKPENIEEAIACYQEALRVYTFEAFPEDWANTQNNLGNAYGHRIKGEKAENIEEAIACYQEALRVRTFEAFPVGNKRWHLLYSVLS
;
A
#
# COMPACT_ATOMS: atom_id res chain seq x y z
N MET A 1 -32.92 -34.54 2.76
CA MET A 1 -32.29 -34.49 4.10
C MET A 1 -30.92 -33.89 3.89
N ALA A 2 -30.63 -32.82 4.63
CA ALA A 2 -29.63 -31.81 4.28
C ALA A 2 -28.20 -32.35 4.31
N MET A 3 -27.43 -32.06 3.25
CA MET A 3 -26.04 -31.68 3.41
C MET A 3 -26.03 -30.16 3.36
N ALA A 4 -26.34 -29.55 4.51
CA ALA A 4 -26.08 -28.13 4.70
C ALA A 4 -24.57 -27.94 4.85
N ASP A 5 -24.12 -26.79 4.39
CA ASP A 5 -22.76 -26.38 4.08
C ASP A 5 -21.88 -26.29 5.34
N ASN A 6 -21.29 -27.41 5.75
CA ASN A 6 -20.43 -27.49 6.95
C ASN A 6 -19.11 -26.67 6.79
N THR A 7 -18.86 -26.14 5.59
CA THR A 7 -17.73 -25.28 5.23
C THR A 7 -18.00 -23.79 5.47
N SER A 8 -19.27 -23.33 5.42
CA SER A 8 -19.60 -21.93 5.68
C SER A 8 -19.54 -21.56 7.17
N ASP A 9 -19.91 -22.50 8.05
CA ASP A 9 -19.99 -22.26 9.49
C ASP A 9 -18.59 -21.98 10.09
N GLY A 10 -17.57 -22.75 9.69
CA GLY A 10 -16.21 -22.59 10.20
C GLY A 10 -15.46 -21.33 9.72
N GLN A 11 -15.88 -20.73 8.59
CA GLN A 11 -15.34 -19.45 8.12
C GLN A 11 -16.04 -18.26 8.78
N LEU A 12 -17.35 -18.35 9.03
CA LEU A 12 -18.06 -17.34 9.80
C LEU A 12 -17.56 -17.30 11.24
N ASP A 13 -17.40 -18.45 11.90
CA ASP A 13 -16.85 -18.53 13.26
C ASP A 13 -15.46 -17.88 13.33
N PHE A 14 -14.60 -18.17 12.35
CA PHE A 14 -13.28 -17.55 12.24
C PHE A 14 -13.37 -16.02 12.07
N LEU A 15 -14.24 -15.54 11.16
CA LEU A 15 -14.44 -14.11 10.98
C LEU A 15 -14.84 -13.44 12.29
N LEU A 16 -15.81 -14.00 13.00
CA LEU A 16 -16.30 -13.44 14.26
C LEU A 16 -15.23 -13.47 15.35
N GLU A 17 -14.42 -14.53 15.42
CA GLU A 17 -13.29 -14.63 16.34
C GLU A 17 -12.26 -13.51 16.09
N VAL A 18 -11.91 -13.26 14.83
CA VAL A 18 -10.97 -12.19 14.45
C VAL A 18 -11.55 -10.81 14.77
N LEU A 19 -12.80 -10.53 14.42
CA LEU A 19 -13.45 -9.25 14.71
C LEU A 19 -13.56 -9.03 16.23
N GLN A 20 -13.88 -10.07 17.00
CA GLN A 20 -13.91 -9.99 18.46
C GLN A 20 -12.51 -9.74 19.05
N ALA A 21 -11.47 -10.37 18.50
CA ALA A 21 -10.10 -10.14 18.92
C ALA A 21 -9.65 -8.69 18.67
N ILE A 22 -10.01 -8.13 17.52
CA ILE A 22 -9.77 -6.70 17.19
C ILE A 22 -10.50 -5.81 18.19
N ALA A 23 -11.79 -6.05 18.42
CA ALA A 23 -12.60 -5.28 19.36
C ALA A 23 -12.05 -5.33 20.80
N SER A 24 -11.62 -6.51 21.25
CA SER A 24 -11.18 -6.72 22.64
C SER A 24 -9.75 -6.24 22.90
N SER A 25 -8.91 -6.24 21.87
CA SER A 25 -7.51 -5.82 21.96
C SER A 25 -7.27 -4.38 21.52
N ASN A 26 -8.33 -3.67 21.14
CA ASN A 26 -8.28 -2.34 20.52
C ASN A 26 -7.35 -2.32 19.29
N GLY A 27 -7.44 -3.37 18.45
CA GLY A 27 -6.65 -3.52 17.23
C GLY A 27 -5.18 -3.88 17.47
N ASN A 28 -4.84 -4.58 18.55
CA ASN A 28 -3.46 -5.03 18.77
C ASN A 28 -3.04 -6.02 17.66
N GLN A 29 -2.16 -5.57 16.78
CA GLN A 29 -1.71 -6.31 15.61
C GLN A 29 -1.18 -7.71 15.95
N GLN A 30 -0.36 -7.85 17.01
CA GLN A 30 0.22 -9.14 17.38
C GLN A 30 -0.80 -10.19 17.82
N VAL A 31 -1.91 -9.77 18.43
CA VAL A 31 -3.00 -10.68 18.83
C VAL A 31 -3.73 -11.18 17.59
N VAL A 32 -4.00 -10.29 16.65
CA VAL A 32 -4.72 -10.60 15.41
C VAL A 32 -3.86 -11.47 14.50
N GLU A 33 -2.59 -11.14 14.30
CA GLU A 33 -1.65 -11.89 13.46
C GLU A 33 -1.57 -13.36 13.87
N LYS A 34 -1.47 -13.68 15.16
CA LYS A 34 -1.44 -15.07 15.63
C LYS A 34 -2.70 -15.86 15.24
N LEU A 35 -3.86 -15.22 15.23
CA LEU A 35 -5.11 -15.86 14.79
C LEU A 35 -5.13 -16.06 13.27
N LEU A 36 -4.63 -15.08 12.51
CA LEU A 36 -4.50 -15.18 11.06
C LEU A 36 -3.50 -16.28 10.65
N GLU A 37 -2.35 -16.37 11.33
CA GLU A 37 -1.32 -17.41 11.12
C GLU A 37 -1.88 -18.82 11.30
N ALA A 38 -2.72 -19.02 12.32
CA ALA A 38 -3.34 -20.31 12.60
C ALA A 38 -4.42 -20.71 11.58
N ASN A 39 -4.90 -19.78 10.74
CA ASN A 39 -6.07 -19.95 9.86
C ASN A 39 -5.82 -19.42 8.43
N THR A 40 -4.57 -19.51 7.94
CA THR A 40 -4.21 -19.01 6.60
C THR A 40 -5.03 -19.61 5.46
N ASP A 41 -5.52 -20.84 5.62
CA ASP A 41 -6.41 -21.53 4.68
C ASP A 41 -7.77 -20.83 4.52
N LYS A 42 -8.20 -20.07 5.53
CA LYS A 42 -9.46 -19.32 5.54
C LYS A 42 -9.33 -17.92 4.94
N LEU A 43 -8.12 -17.43 4.68
CA LEU A 43 -7.85 -16.12 4.08
C LEU A 43 -7.99 -16.17 2.57
N ASN A 44 -9.22 -16.40 2.11
CA ASN A 44 -9.56 -16.62 0.70
C ASN A 44 -10.80 -15.81 0.31
N ASP A 45 -11.14 -15.80 -0.99
CA ASP A 45 -12.27 -15.03 -1.54
C ASP A 45 -13.61 -15.33 -0.86
N LYS A 46 -13.80 -16.56 -0.34
CA LYS A 46 -15.02 -16.94 0.36
C LYS A 46 -15.20 -16.18 1.68
N LEU A 47 -14.11 -15.80 2.34
CA LEU A 47 -14.16 -14.98 3.55
C LEU A 47 -14.70 -13.57 3.24
N ALA A 48 -14.37 -12.99 2.08
CA ALA A 48 -14.93 -11.71 1.64
C ALA A 48 -16.45 -11.81 1.42
N GLU A 49 -16.92 -12.88 0.77
CA GLU A 49 -18.36 -13.14 0.61
C GLU A 49 -19.09 -13.27 1.95
N ILE A 50 -18.51 -14.02 2.89
CA ILE A 50 -19.08 -14.23 4.23
C ILE A 50 -19.10 -12.94 5.03
N LEU A 51 -18.01 -12.16 4.99
CA LEU A 51 -17.95 -10.84 5.61
C LEU A 51 -19.09 -9.95 5.13
N ARG A 52 -19.29 -9.86 3.82
CA ARG A 52 -20.39 -9.07 3.23
C ARG A 52 -21.76 -9.60 3.65
N ALA A 53 -21.98 -10.91 3.52
CA ALA A 53 -23.27 -11.54 3.78
C ALA A 53 -23.70 -11.45 5.25
N TRP A 54 -22.73 -11.51 6.17
CA TRP A 54 -22.98 -11.34 7.60
C TRP A 54 -23.12 -9.87 8.00
N ALA A 55 -22.20 -9.01 7.56
CA ALA A 55 -22.11 -7.65 8.08
C ALA A 55 -23.23 -6.73 7.59
N ILE A 56 -23.63 -6.79 6.32
CA ILE A 56 -24.68 -5.91 5.79
C ILE A 56 -26.00 -6.00 6.57
N PRO A 57 -26.62 -7.19 6.76
CA PRO A 57 -27.86 -7.29 7.54
C PRO A 57 -27.63 -6.92 9.01
N LYS A 58 -26.50 -7.34 9.60
CA LYS A 58 -26.16 -7.03 11.00
C LYS A 58 -26.04 -5.52 11.25
N LEU A 59 -25.46 -4.77 10.31
CA LEU A 59 -25.35 -3.31 10.39
C LEU A 59 -26.69 -2.59 10.14
N ALA A 60 -27.52 -3.13 9.25
CA ALA A 60 -28.83 -2.55 8.95
C ALA A 60 -29.84 -2.69 10.11
N GLU A 61 -29.71 -3.73 10.92
CA GLU A 61 -30.57 -4.00 12.09
C GLU A 61 -30.05 -3.38 13.39
N ALA A 62 -28.77 -2.96 13.42
CA ALA A 62 -28.13 -2.41 14.60
C ALA A 62 -28.53 -0.96 14.86
N GLU A 63 -28.55 -0.57 16.14
CA GLU A 63 -28.66 0.84 16.53
C GLU A 63 -27.42 1.63 16.07
N ALA A 64 -27.55 2.94 15.88
CA ALA A 64 -26.52 3.75 15.24
C ALA A 64 -25.12 3.63 15.88
N ASP A 65 -25.04 3.62 17.22
CA ASP A 65 -23.75 3.50 17.93
C ASP A 65 -23.15 2.09 17.80
N GLU A 66 -23.99 1.04 17.78
CA GLU A 66 -23.55 -0.34 17.57
C GLU A 66 -23.08 -0.53 16.12
N ALA A 67 -23.85 -0.03 15.14
CA ALA A 67 -23.48 -0.08 13.73
C ALA A 67 -22.15 0.65 13.48
N LYS A 68 -21.96 1.82 14.09
CA LYS A 68 -20.69 2.56 14.04
C LYS A 68 -19.53 1.74 14.60
N PHE A 69 -19.72 1.13 15.77
CA PHE A 69 -18.68 0.32 16.42
C PHE A 69 -18.29 -0.89 15.55
N ILE A 70 -19.28 -1.63 15.04
CA ILE A 70 -19.04 -2.79 14.17
C ILE A 70 -18.33 -2.36 12.88
N ALA A 71 -18.77 -1.28 12.24
CA ALA A 71 -18.13 -0.75 11.04
C ALA A 71 -16.66 -0.36 11.28
N ALA A 72 -16.35 0.25 12.44
CA ALA A 72 -14.98 0.60 12.82
C ALA A 72 -14.10 -0.66 13.02
N VAL A 73 -14.65 -1.71 13.64
CA VAL A 73 -13.94 -2.99 13.83
C VAL A 73 -13.66 -3.66 12.47
N ILE A 74 -14.63 -3.64 11.55
CA ILE A 74 -14.45 -4.16 10.17
C ILE A 74 -13.41 -3.33 9.40
N GLY A 75 -13.42 -2.00 9.55
CA GLY A 75 -12.39 -1.12 8.97
C GLY A 75 -11.00 -1.45 9.48
N ASN A 76 -10.84 -1.67 10.79
CA ASN A 76 -9.57 -2.08 11.39
C ASN A 76 -9.10 -3.44 10.90
N PHE A 77 -10.02 -4.42 10.76
CA PHE A 77 -9.69 -5.70 10.14
C PHE A 77 -9.18 -5.52 8.70
N SER A 78 -9.84 -4.65 7.93
CA SER A 78 -9.50 -4.36 6.54
C SER A 78 -8.15 -3.65 6.39
N ASN A 79 -7.73 -2.87 7.40
CA ASN A 79 -6.40 -2.25 7.43
C ASN A 79 -5.30 -3.30 7.67
N LEU A 80 -5.57 -4.29 8.54
CA LEU A 80 -4.56 -5.27 8.96
C LEU A 80 -4.36 -6.40 7.92
N ILE A 81 -5.44 -6.82 7.25
CA ILE A 81 -5.40 -8.06 6.46
C ILE A 81 -4.44 -8.03 5.27
N PRO A 82 -4.25 -6.92 4.51
CA PRO A 82 -3.30 -6.90 3.41
C PRO A 82 -1.84 -6.90 3.87
N GLU A 83 -1.55 -6.39 5.08
CA GLU A 83 -0.19 -6.35 5.64
C GLU A 83 0.26 -7.71 6.17
N PHE A 84 -0.67 -8.65 6.31
CA PHE A 84 -0.36 -9.98 6.80
C PHE A 84 0.50 -10.76 5.79
N PRO A 85 1.71 -11.21 6.16
CA PRO A 85 2.67 -11.78 5.20
C PRO A 85 2.29 -13.19 4.73
N LEU A 86 1.42 -13.88 5.47
CA LEU A 86 1.06 -15.28 5.21
C LEU A 86 -0.37 -15.39 4.66
N GLY A 87 -0.52 -15.38 3.35
CA GLY A 87 -1.82 -15.52 2.72
C GLY A 87 -1.74 -15.30 1.22
N ASP A 88 -2.82 -15.63 0.51
CA ASP A 88 -2.91 -15.20 -0.88
C ASP A 88 -3.16 -13.69 -0.94
N LYS A 89 -2.18 -12.95 -1.48
CA LYS A 89 -2.22 -11.48 -1.50
C LYS A 89 -3.47 -10.96 -2.23
N ALA A 90 -3.90 -11.64 -3.31
CA ALA A 90 -5.08 -11.21 -4.04
C ALA A 90 -6.34 -11.35 -3.18
N SER A 91 -6.54 -12.50 -2.53
CA SER A 91 -7.67 -12.69 -1.61
C SER A 91 -7.67 -11.71 -0.43
N THR A 92 -6.52 -11.45 0.20
CA THR A 92 -6.45 -10.47 1.32
C THR A 92 -6.86 -9.06 0.91
N ILE A 93 -6.54 -8.65 -0.33
CA ILE A 93 -6.96 -7.34 -0.86
C ILE A 93 -8.46 -7.32 -1.12
N GLU A 94 -9.05 -8.40 -1.66
CA GLU A 94 -10.50 -8.48 -1.86
C GLU A 94 -11.29 -8.47 -0.54
N ILE A 95 -10.75 -9.11 0.51
CA ILE A 95 -11.31 -9.06 1.87
C ILE A 95 -11.29 -7.61 2.38
N ALA A 96 -10.16 -6.91 2.25
CA ALA A 96 -10.04 -5.51 2.68
C ALA A 96 -10.98 -4.58 1.92
N ILE A 97 -11.02 -4.67 0.59
CA ILE A 97 -11.95 -3.90 -0.25
C ILE A 97 -13.39 -4.13 0.21
N THR A 98 -13.78 -5.39 0.41
CA THR A 98 -15.13 -5.72 0.88
C THR A 98 -15.42 -5.14 2.25
N GLY A 99 -14.49 -5.22 3.19
CA GLY A 99 -14.67 -4.66 4.53
C GLY A 99 -14.79 -3.13 4.53
N TYR A 100 -14.00 -2.43 3.71
CA TYR A 100 -14.16 -0.98 3.54
C TYR A 100 -15.51 -0.62 2.89
N GLU A 101 -15.93 -1.33 1.84
CA GLU A 101 -17.24 -1.12 1.21
C GLU A 101 -18.39 -1.31 2.20
N VAL A 102 -18.29 -2.34 3.06
CA VAL A 102 -19.25 -2.59 4.14
C VAL A 102 -19.21 -1.47 5.18
N ALA A 103 -18.03 -1.03 5.61
CA ALA A 103 -17.93 0.07 6.58
C ALA A 103 -18.54 1.38 6.03
N LEU A 104 -18.41 1.63 4.72
CA LEU A 104 -19.00 2.76 4.01
C LEU A 104 -20.53 2.68 3.86
N THR A 105 -21.19 1.58 4.24
CA THR A 105 -22.66 1.58 4.36
C THR A 105 -23.14 2.28 5.64
N VAL A 106 -22.24 2.46 6.61
CA VAL A 106 -22.50 3.16 7.88
C VAL A 106 -21.84 4.54 7.88
N PHE A 107 -20.57 4.60 7.50
CA PHE A 107 -19.86 5.87 7.40
C PHE A 107 -20.30 6.61 6.13
N SER A 108 -20.68 7.87 6.29
CA SER A 108 -21.02 8.77 5.19
C SER A 108 -20.35 10.11 5.41
N ARG A 109 -20.33 10.96 4.38
CA ARG A 109 -19.76 12.30 4.54
C ARG A 109 -20.56 13.13 5.54
N GLU A 110 -21.88 12.92 5.60
CA GLU A 110 -22.77 13.64 6.52
C GLU A 110 -22.74 13.06 7.94
N ALA A 111 -22.64 11.73 8.06
CA ALA A 111 -22.51 11.03 9.33
C ALA A 111 -21.16 10.32 9.43
N PHE A 112 -20.32 10.80 10.37
CA PHE A 112 -18.94 10.33 10.57
C PHE A 112 -17.99 10.75 9.43
N PRO A 113 -17.86 12.07 9.13
CA PRO A 113 -17.07 12.56 8.00
C PRO A 113 -15.61 12.09 8.02
N PHE A 114 -14.99 12.05 9.20
CA PHE A 114 -13.61 11.59 9.36
C PHE A 114 -13.49 10.09 9.04
N ASP A 115 -14.32 9.25 9.67
CA ASP A 115 -14.33 7.80 9.47
C ASP A 115 -14.65 7.43 8.00
N TRP A 116 -15.55 8.19 7.36
CA TRP A 116 -15.84 8.05 5.94
C TRP A 116 -14.63 8.38 5.07
N ALA A 117 -13.98 9.52 5.31
CA ALA A 117 -12.85 9.96 4.49
C ALA A 117 -11.61 9.07 4.67
N ILE A 118 -11.31 8.61 5.89
CA ILE A 118 -10.20 7.68 6.12
C ILE A 118 -10.46 6.34 5.44
N THR A 119 -11.69 5.83 5.52
CA THR A 119 -12.10 4.60 4.86
C THR A 119 -12.02 4.72 3.34
N GLN A 120 -12.45 5.86 2.77
CA GLN A 120 -12.27 6.15 1.33
C GLN A 120 -10.79 6.15 0.94
N ASN A 121 -9.92 6.80 1.70
CA ASN A 121 -8.49 6.82 1.39
C ASN A 121 -7.88 5.40 1.40
N HIS A 122 -8.21 4.57 2.39
CA HIS A 122 -7.71 3.19 2.47
C HIS A 122 -8.28 2.29 1.38
N LEU A 123 -9.58 2.45 1.06
CA LEU A 123 -10.19 1.78 -0.08
C LEU A 123 -9.52 2.17 -1.39
N GLY A 124 -9.13 3.45 -1.54
CA GLY A 124 -8.39 3.92 -2.70
C GLY A 124 -7.05 3.21 -2.87
N LEU A 125 -6.26 3.09 -1.79
CA LEU A 125 -5.00 2.34 -1.80
C LEU A 125 -5.22 0.85 -2.10
N ALA A 126 -6.25 0.23 -1.52
CA ALA A 126 -6.59 -1.17 -1.77
C ALA A 126 -6.96 -1.41 -3.25
N TYR A 127 -7.74 -0.50 -3.86
CA TYR A 127 -8.03 -0.55 -5.29
C TYR A 127 -6.77 -0.37 -6.14
N ASN A 128 -5.86 0.54 -5.79
CA ASN A 128 -4.61 0.70 -6.52
C ASN A 128 -3.79 -0.60 -6.51
N ASN A 129 -3.74 -1.29 -5.37
CA ASN A 129 -2.97 -2.51 -5.18
C ASN A 129 -3.70 -3.79 -5.66
N ARG A 130 -4.97 -3.68 -6.04
CA ARG A 130 -5.81 -4.81 -6.45
C ARG A 130 -5.20 -5.57 -7.63
N ILE A 131 -5.03 -6.88 -7.44
CA ILE A 131 -4.37 -7.78 -8.39
C ILE A 131 -5.34 -8.31 -9.44
N ILE A 132 -6.61 -8.53 -9.07
CA ILE A 132 -7.63 -9.09 -9.95
C ILE A 132 -8.49 -7.99 -10.60
N GLY A 133 -9.17 -8.35 -11.68
CA GLY A 133 -10.03 -7.45 -12.45
C GLY A 133 -9.28 -6.59 -13.47
N ASP A 134 -9.95 -5.56 -13.98
CA ASP A 134 -9.35 -4.62 -14.93
C ASP A 134 -8.49 -3.59 -14.18
N LYS A 135 -7.17 -3.68 -14.33
CA LYS A 135 -6.22 -2.79 -13.63
C LYS A 135 -6.49 -1.31 -13.92
N ALA A 136 -6.86 -0.96 -15.15
CA ALA A 136 -7.14 0.42 -15.51
C ALA A 136 -8.38 0.95 -14.78
N GLN A 137 -9.43 0.15 -14.64
CA GLN A 137 -10.61 0.52 -13.85
C GLN A 137 -10.29 0.59 -12.36
N ASN A 138 -9.55 -0.37 -11.81
CA ASN A 138 -9.15 -0.36 -10.41
C ASN A 138 -8.42 0.94 -10.05
N ILE A 139 -7.51 1.43 -10.90
CA ILE A 139 -6.83 2.70 -10.68
C ILE A 139 -7.78 3.91 -10.74
N GLU A 140 -8.77 3.91 -11.64
CA GLU A 140 -9.77 5.00 -11.66
C GLU A 140 -10.63 5.01 -10.38
N GLU A 141 -10.99 3.85 -9.84
CA GLU A 141 -11.67 3.75 -8.54
C GLU A 141 -10.76 4.27 -7.41
N ALA A 142 -9.47 3.93 -7.44
CA ALA A 142 -8.49 4.45 -6.48
C ALA A 142 -8.43 5.98 -6.46
N ILE A 143 -8.33 6.59 -7.64
CA ILE A 143 -8.34 8.05 -7.83
C ILE A 143 -9.65 8.65 -7.32
N ALA A 144 -10.80 8.02 -7.64
CA ALA A 144 -12.11 8.48 -7.22
C ALA A 144 -12.25 8.50 -5.69
N CYS A 145 -11.84 7.41 -5.03
CA CYS A 145 -11.81 7.27 -3.58
C CYS A 145 -10.93 8.32 -2.90
N CYS A 146 -9.69 8.52 -3.36
CA CYS A 146 -8.80 9.56 -2.82
C CYS A 146 -9.39 10.96 -2.98
N LYS A 147 -9.99 11.26 -4.15
CA LYS A 147 -10.70 12.54 -4.38
C LYS A 147 -11.91 12.72 -3.46
N GLN A 148 -12.63 11.65 -3.11
CA GLN A 148 -13.71 11.74 -2.12
C GLN A 148 -13.16 12.06 -0.73
N ALA A 149 -12.09 11.39 -0.30
CA ALA A 149 -11.45 11.65 0.98
C ALA A 149 -10.96 13.12 1.11
N LEU A 150 -10.39 13.69 0.05
CA LEU A 150 -9.97 15.10 -0.02
C LEU A 150 -11.11 16.13 0.06
N ARG A 151 -12.38 15.70 0.04
CA ARG A 151 -13.52 16.60 0.30
C ARG A 151 -13.72 16.87 1.79
N VAL A 152 -13.13 16.05 2.66
CA VAL A 152 -13.16 16.19 4.11
C VAL A 152 -11.76 16.53 4.62
N PHE A 153 -10.76 15.78 4.18
CA PHE A 153 -9.37 16.07 4.52
C PHE A 153 -8.91 17.26 3.69
N THR A 154 -8.75 18.41 4.35
CA THR A 154 -8.13 19.61 3.79
C THR A 154 -6.85 19.91 4.55
N PHE A 155 -5.98 20.71 3.93
CA PHE A 155 -4.73 21.16 4.53
C PHE A 155 -4.95 21.82 5.91
N GLU A 156 -6.05 22.55 6.09
CA GLU A 156 -6.34 23.29 7.33
C GLU A 156 -6.95 22.44 8.43
N ALA A 157 -7.86 21.52 8.10
CA ALA A 157 -8.64 20.77 9.08
C ALA A 157 -7.97 19.45 9.50
N PHE A 158 -7.26 18.80 8.57
CA PHE A 158 -6.66 17.48 8.74
C PHE A 158 -5.35 17.38 7.94
N PRO A 159 -4.31 18.17 8.28
CA PRO A 159 -3.11 18.29 7.45
C PRO A 159 -2.41 16.93 7.22
N TYR A 160 -2.36 16.08 8.24
CA TYR A 160 -1.73 14.77 8.14
C TYR A 160 -2.48 13.83 7.19
N GLU A 161 -3.79 13.68 7.38
CA GLU A 161 -4.63 12.83 6.53
C GLU A 161 -4.74 13.38 5.11
N TRP A 162 -4.74 14.71 4.96
CA TRP A 162 -4.69 15.37 3.66
C TRP A 162 -3.39 15.02 2.93
N ALA A 163 -2.23 15.11 3.58
CA ALA A 163 -0.95 14.75 2.98
C ALA A 163 -0.86 13.25 2.67
N MET A 164 -1.40 12.39 3.53
CA MET A 164 -1.50 10.95 3.26
C MET A 164 -2.32 10.68 2.00
N THR A 165 -3.47 11.34 1.89
CA THR A 165 -4.37 11.17 0.75
C THR A 165 -3.77 11.73 -0.53
N GLN A 166 -3.04 12.84 -0.45
CA GLN A 166 -2.28 13.39 -1.59
C GLN A 166 -1.19 12.41 -2.04
N ASN A 167 -0.42 11.82 -1.12
CA ASN A 167 0.57 10.81 -1.48
C ASN A 167 -0.09 9.60 -2.17
N ASN A 168 -1.20 9.09 -1.65
CA ASN A 168 -1.92 7.96 -2.27
C ASN A 168 -2.52 8.31 -3.63
N LEU A 169 -3.04 9.54 -3.78
CA LEU A 169 -3.51 10.04 -5.07
C LEU A 169 -2.35 10.15 -6.08
N GLY A 170 -1.17 10.57 -5.62
CA GLY A 170 0.05 10.61 -6.42
C GLY A 170 0.44 9.22 -6.94
N ILE A 171 0.39 8.20 -6.08
CA ILE A 171 0.64 6.80 -6.46
C ILE A 171 -0.35 6.37 -7.54
N ALA A 172 -1.65 6.62 -7.32
CA ALA A 172 -2.68 6.24 -8.28
C ALA A 172 -2.54 6.95 -9.62
N TYR A 173 -2.11 8.21 -9.66
CA TYR A 173 -1.79 8.91 -10.90
C TYR A 173 -0.54 8.36 -11.59
N GLY A 174 0.51 8.04 -10.85
CA GLY A 174 1.73 7.43 -11.40
C GLY A 174 1.45 6.09 -12.08
N ASP A 175 0.56 5.28 -11.49
CA ASP A 175 0.15 3.97 -12.02
C ASP A 175 -0.90 4.06 -13.14
N ARG A 176 -1.50 5.25 -13.35
CA ARG A 176 -2.69 5.42 -14.19
C ARG A 176 -2.44 5.09 -15.66
N ILE A 177 -3.20 4.11 -16.15
CA ILE A 177 -3.13 3.60 -17.53
C ILE A 177 -3.93 4.48 -18.51
N LYS A 178 -5.07 5.04 -18.08
CA LYS A 178 -5.93 5.88 -18.93
C LYS A 178 -5.39 7.32 -18.99
N GLY A 179 -5.70 8.01 -20.08
CA GLY A 179 -5.25 9.39 -20.31
C GLY A 179 -3.83 9.46 -20.88
N GLU A 180 -3.26 10.66 -20.89
CA GLU A 180 -1.91 10.88 -21.38
C GLU A 180 -0.89 10.60 -20.27
N LYS A 181 0.02 9.65 -20.50
CA LYS A 181 1.06 9.27 -19.53
C LYS A 181 1.86 10.47 -19.01
N ALA A 182 2.16 11.43 -19.87
CA ALA A 182 2.90 12.63 -19.49
C ALA A 182 2.14 13.48 -18.47
N GLU A 183 0.83 13.69 -18.65
CA GLU A 183 0.01 14.46 -17.71
C GLU A 183 -0.19 13.69 -16.40
N ASN A 184 -0.42 12.37 -16.46
CA ASN A 184 -0.55 11.54 -15.28
C ASN A 184 0.69 11.63 -14.36
N ILE A 185 1.90 11.69 -14.94
CA ILE A 185 3.14 11.85 -14.16
C ILE A 185 3.23 13.26 -13.54
N GLU A 186 2.84 14.31 -14.25
CA GLU A 186 2.81 15.66 -13.66
C GLU A 186 1.79 15.75 -12.52
N ASP A 187 0.61 15.16 -12.68
CA ASP A 187 -0.40 15.08 -11.63
C ASP A 187 0.12 14.33 -10.41
N ALA A 188 0.87 13.23 -10.61
CA ALA A 188 1.52 12.49 -9.53
C ALA A 188 2.54 13.35 -8.77
N ILE A 189 3.46 14.00 -9.50
CA ILE A 189 4.48 14.90 -8.92
C ILE A 189 3.81 16.03 -8.13
N ALA A 190 2.77 16.65 -8.68
CA ALA A 190 2.02 17.71 -8.00
C ALA A 190 1.40 17.21 -6.67
N CYS A 191 0.79 16.03 -6.67
CA CYS A 191 0.21 15.45 -5.46
C CYS A 191 1.28 15.16 -4.39
N TYR A 192 2.43 14.61 -4.77
CA TYR A 192 3.52 14.38 -3.82
C TYR A 192 4.12 15.68 -3.27
N GLN A 193 4.27 16.71 -4.11
CA GLN A 193 4.73 18.03 -3.67
C GLN A 193 3.75 18.66 -2.67
N GLU A 194 2.43 18.49 -2.88
CA GLU A 194 1.43 18.89 -1.91
C GLU A 194 1.58 18.12 -0.59
N ALA A 195 1.80 16.81 -0.63
CA ALA A 195 2.05 16.01 0.58
C ALA A 195 3.29 16.49 1.37
N LEU A 196 4.38 16.85 0.68
CA LEU A 196 5.60 17.38 1.30
C LEU A 196 5.44 18.74 1.99
N ARG A 197 4.32 19.45 1.79
CA ARG A 197 4.00 20.66 2.58
C ARG A 197 3.72 20.33 4.05
N VAL A 198 3.35 19.09 4.35
CA VAL A 198 3.08 18.59 5.70
C VAL A 198 4.15 17.58 6.12
N TYR A 199 4.43 16.62 5.25
CA TYR A 199 5.49 15.63 5.46
C TYR A 199 6.84 16.29 5.27
N THR A 200 7.41 16.77 6.38
CA THR A 200 8.77 17.34 6.41
C THR A 200 9.72 16.37 7.10
N PHE A 201 11.01 16.50 6.80
CA PHE A 201 12.06 15.71 7.44
C PHE A 201 11.97 15.71 8.97
N ASP A 202 11.67 16.86 9.58
CA ASP A 202 11.66 17.00 11.05
C ASP A 202 10.38 16.47 11.71
N ALA A 203 9.22 16.62 11.05
CA ALA A 203 7.93 16.27 11.65
C ALA A 203 7.50 14.83 11.36
N PHE A 204 7.73 14.36 10.13
CA PHE A 204 7.26 13.07 9.62
C PHE A 204 8.35 12.44 8.73
N PRO A 205 9.51 12.07 9.30
CA PRO A 205 10.67 11.64 8.52
C PRO A 205 10.38 10.43 7.62
N ILE A 206 9.58 9.46 8.10
CA ILE A 206 9.26 8.24 7.36
C ILE A 206 8.36 8.56 6.17
N GLU A 207 7.29 9.33 6.38
CA GLU A 207 6.37 9.75 5.32
C GLU A 207 7.06 10.66 4.32
N TRP A 208 7.94 11.56 4.79
CA TRP A 208 8.77 12.41 3.95
C TRP A 208 9.69 11.57 3.06
N ALA A 209 10.39 10.58 3.60
CA ALA A 209 11.29 9.72 2.84
C ALA A 209 10.54 8.87 1.80
N ARG A 210 9.38 8.31 2.17
CA ARG A 210 8.50 7.60 1.23
C ARG A 210 8.05 8.49 0.08
N THR A 211 7.65 9.72 0.40
CA THR A 211 7.17 10.68 -0.58
C THR A 211 8.31 11.12 -1.50
N GLN A 212 9.52 11.30 -0.97
CA GLN A 212 10.71 11.59 -1.77
C GLN A 212 11.05 10.44 -2.73
N ASP A 213 11.05 9.19 -2.26
CA ASP A 213 11.29 8.02 -3.13
C ASP A 213 10.27 7.96 -4.28
N ASN A 214 8.99 8.19 -3.98
CA ASN A 214 7.92 8.25 -4.98
C ASN A 214 8.10 9.40 -6.00
N ILE A 215 8.52 10.58 -5.55
CA ILE A 215 8.87 11.70 -6.45
C ILE A 215 10.05 11.33 -7.33
N GLY A 216 11.06 10.64 -6.77
CA GLY A 216 12.21 10.15 -7.51
C GLY A 216 11.83 9.21 -8.65
N ILE A 217 10.90 8.28 -8.38
CA ILE A 217 10.35 7.37 -9.40
C ILE A 217 9.64 8.19 -10.48
N ALA A 218 8.76 9.12 -10.08
CA ALA A 218 8.01 9.94 -11.02
C ALA A 218 8.92 10.80 -11.92
N TYR A 219 9.99 11.39 -11.38
CA TYR A 219 10.98 12.12 -12.18
C TYR A 219 11.78 11.21 -13.10
N GLY A 220 12.15 10.00 -12.67
CA GLY A 220 12.82 9.02 -13.51
C GLY A 220 11.99 8.63 -14.75
N ASP A 221 10.68 8.57 -14.59
CA ASP A 221 9.71 8.25 -15.65
C ASP A 221 9.20 9.47 -16.42
N ARG A 222 9.49 10.68 -15.95
CA ARG A 222 8.92 11.93 -16.45
C ARG A 222 9.28 12.19 -17.91
N ILE A 223 8.23 12.41 -18.71
CA ILE A 223 8.32 12.62 -20.17
C ILE A 223 8.56 14.09 -20.51
N LYS A 224 7.97 15.01 -19.75
CA LYS A 224 8.14 16.46 -19.94
C LYS A 224 9.43 16.97 -19.34
N GLY A 225 9.88 18.13 -19.81
CA GLY A 225 11.13 18.74 -19.38
C GLY A 225 12.36 18.10 -20.02
N GLU A 226 13.53 18.51 -19.56
CA GLU A 226 14.80 17.99 -20.07
C GLU A 226 15.18 16.71 -19.31
N LYS A 227 15.48 15.65 -20.07
CA LYS A 227 15.78 14.33 -19.49
C LYS A 227 16.97 14.34 -18.51
N PRO A 228 18.09 15.03 -18.77
CA PRO A 228 19.19 15.10 -17.82
C PRO A 228 18.76 15.70 -16.47
N GLU A 229 17.97 16.76 -16.48
CA GLU A 229 17.47 17.47 -15.31
C GLU A 229 16.51 16.59 -14.51
N ASN A 230 15.57 15.91 -15.18
CA ASN A 230 14.67 14.96 -14.52
C ASN A 230 15.45 13.85 -13.80
N ILE A 231 16.55 13.35 -14.38
CA ILE A 231 17.38 12.32 -13.73
C ILE A 231 18.11 12.87 -12.51
N GLU A 232 18.63 14.11 -12.56
CA GLU A 232 19.26 14.72 -11.37
C GLU A 232 18.25 14.95 -10.25
N GLU A 233 17.02 15.38 -10.55
CA GLU A 233 15.95 15.50 -9.55
C GLU A 233 15.60 14.14 -8.94
N ALA A 234 15.53 13.07 -9.76
CA ALA A 234 15.31 11.73 -9.26
C ALA A 234 16.41 11.28 -8.29
N ILE A 235 17.68 11.49 -8.66
CA ILE A 235 18.85 11.20 -7.81
C ILE A 235 18.77 11.96 -6.49
N ALA A 236 18.48 13.26 -6.54
CA ALA A 236 18.36 14.09 -5.34
C ALA A 236 17.26 13.59 -4.40
N CYS A 237 16.10 13.24 -4.93
CA CYS A 237 15.00 12.67 -4.16
C CYS A 237 15.36 11.34 -3.48
N TYR A 238 16.01 10.41 -4.18
CA TYR A 238 16.45 9.16 -3.57
C TYR A 238 17.52 9.38 -2.49
N GLN A 239 18.47 10.29 -2.71
CA GLN A 239 19.46 10.66 -1.70
C GLN A 239 18.80 11.24 -0.45
N GLU A 240 17.78 12.08 -0.63
CA GLU A 240 16.99 12.61 0.48
C GLU A 240 16.28 11.48 1.24
N ALA A 241 15.60 10.55 0.56
CA ALA A 241 14.96 9.40 1.20
C ALA A 241 15.95 8.54 2.01
N LEU A 242 17.18 8.31 1.50
CA LEU A 242 18.24 7.56 2.18
C LEU A 242 18.80 8.23 3.43
N ARG A 243 18.45 9.50 3.71
CA ARG A 243 18.75 10.13 5.01
C ARG A 243 17.92 9.55 6.15
N VAL A 244 16.78 8.93 5.84
CA VAL A 244 15.88 8.30 6.80
C VAL A 244 15.91 6.78 6.65
N TYR A 245 15.79 6.28 5.42
CA TYR A 245 15.94 4.86 5.14
C TYR A 245 17.39 4.47 5.25
N THR A 246 17.76 3.88 6.38
CA THR A 246 19.09 3.32 6.62
C THR A 246 19.04 1.80 6.62
N PHE A 247 20.18 1.16 6.37
CA PHE A 247 20.31 -0.30 6.42
C PHE A 247 19.84 -0.88 7.77
N GLU A 248 20.11 -0.19 8.88
CA GLU A 248 19.81 -0.67 10.23
C GLU A 248 18.33 -0.51 10.61
N ALA A 249 17.69 0.58 10.20
CA ALA A 249 16.33 0.90 10.63
C ALA A 249 15.26 0.41 9.65
N PHE A 250 15.55 0.50 8.34
CA PHE A 250 14.60 0.20 7.26
C PHE A 250 15.30 -0.56 6.14
N PRO A 251 15.81 -1.79 6.39
CA PRO A 251 16.64 -2.51 5.43
C PRO A 251 15.95 -2.71 4.07
N GLU A 252 14.66 -3.01 4.06
CA GLU A 252 13.91 -3.22 2.81
C GLU A 252 13.74 -1.93 2.00
N ASP A 253 13.26 -0.85 2.63
CA ASP A 253 13.11 0.45 1.99
C ASP A 253 14.46 1.00 1.52
N TRP A 254 15.49 0.89 2.35
CA TRP A 254 16.86 1.26 2.00
C TRP A 254 17.33 0.51 0.76
N ALA A 255 17.13 -0.81 0.69
CA ALA A 255 17.54 -1.60 -0.48
C ALA A 255 16.72 -1.25 -1.72
N ASN A 256 15.42 -0.95 -1.57
CA ASN A 256 14.58 -0.50 -2.68
C ASN A 256 15.07 0.85 -3.23
N THR A 257 15.25 1.85 -2.36
CA THR A 257 15.74 3.18 -2.74
C THR A 257 17.16 3.13 -3.32
N GLN A 258 18.04 2.29 -2.78
CA GLN A 258 19.38 2.08 -3.36
C GLN A 258 19.32 1.51 -4.78
N ASN A 259 18.42 0.55 -5.06
CA ASN A 259 18.24 0.07 -6.43
C ASN A 259 17.72 1.16 -7.36
N ASN A 260 16.77 1.97 -6.90
CA ASN A 260 16.22 3.08 -7.67
C ASN A 260 17.29 4.14 -7.98
N LEU A 261 18.13 4.47 -6.98
CA LEU A 261 19.27 5.36 -7.13
C LEU A 261 20.31 4.79 -8.10
N GLY A 262 20.60 3.49 -8.02
CA GLY A 262 21.49 2.81 -8.96
C GLY A 262 20.96 2.85 -10.40
N ASN A 263 19.66 2.66 -10.60
CA ASN A 263 19.01 2.81 -11.91
C ASN A 263 19.15 4.24 -12.44
N ALA A 264 18.95 5.24 -11.58
CA ALA A 264 19.06 6.64 -11.95
C ALA A 264 20.51 7.00 -12.36
N TYR A 265 21.52 6.58 -11.59
CA TYR A 265 22.92 6.75 -11.98
C TYR A 265 23.27 6.02 -13.27
N GLY A 266 22.78 4.80 -13.48
CA GLY A 266 22.98 4.06 -14.72
C GLY A 266 22.41 4.75 -15.97
N HIS A 267 21.34 5.53 -15.80
CA HIS A 267 20.73 6.33 -16.86
C HIS A 267 21.25 7.77 -16.94
N ARG A 268 22.05 8.23 -15.97
CA ARG A 268 22.50 9.61 -15.84
C ARG A 268 23.32 10.06 -17.04
N ILE A 269 22.92 11.21 -17.60
CA ILE A 269 23.50 11.79 -18.81
C ILE A 269 24.62 12.78 -18.49
N LYS A 270 24.51 13.50 -17.36
CA LYS A 270 25.53 14.46 -16.91
C LYS A 270 26.70 13.73 -16.25
N GLY A 271 27.89 14.35 -16.33
CA GLY A 271 29.11 13.78 -15.75
C GLY A 271 29.77 12.73 -16.63
N GLU A 272 30.84 12.12 -16.12
CA GLU A 272 31.57 11.07 -16.82
C GLU A 272 30.82 9.73 -16.73
N LYS A 273 30.67 9.05 -17.86
CA LYS A 273 29.92 7.79 -17.92
C LYS A 273 30.52 6.70 -17.02
N ALA A 274 31.85 6.67 -16.89
CA ALA A 274 32.53 5.69 -16.03
C ALA A 274 32.16 5.91 -14.55
N GLU A 275 32.21 7.15 -14.08
CA GLU A 275 31.86 7.52 -12.70
C GLU A 275 30.39 7.19 -12.41
N ASN A 276 29.47 7.53 -13.33
CA ASN A 276 28.06 7.20 -13.18
C ASN A 276 27.80 5.68 -13.06
N ILE A 277 28.56 4.85 -13.80
CA ILE A 277 28.47 3.40 -13.70
C ILE A 277 29.02 2.90 -12.36
N GLU A 278 30.12 3.49 -11.87
CA GLU A 278 30.69 3.13 -10.58
C GLU A 278 29.72 3.45 -9.43
N GLU A 279 29.08 4.62 -9.44
CA GLU A 279 28.02 4.99 -8.49
C GLU A 279 26.83 4.04 -8.55
N ALA A 280 26.39 3.68 -9.76
CA ALA A 280 25.31 2.71 -9.94
C ALA A 280 25.66 1.34 -9.35
N ILE A 281 26.88 0.85 -9.61
CA ILE A 281 27.38 -0.42 -9.06
C ILE A 281 27.41 -0.37 -7.53
N ALA A 282 27.91 0.73 -6.95
CA ALA A 282 27.95 0.91 -5.50
C ALA A 282 26.54 0.82 -4.89
N CYS A 283 25.56 1.52 -5.48
CA CYS A 283 24.18 1.48 -5.01
C CYS A 283 23.58 0.06 -5.08
N TYR A 284 23.81 -0.68 -6.18
CA TYR A 284 23.34 -2.07 -6.29
C TYR A 284 24.04 -3.00 -5.30
N GLN A 285 25.33 -2.82 -5.04
CA GLN A 285 26.06 -3.59 -4.02
C GLN A 285 25.49 -3.36 -2.64
N GLU A 286 25.14 -2.12 -2.31
CA GLU A 286 24.44 -1.79 -1.08
C GLU A 286 23.10 -2.53 -1.01
N ALA A 287 22.24 -2.41 -2.01
CA ALA A 287 20.94 -3.09 -2.00
C ALA A 287 21.02 -4.63 -1.85
N LEU A 288 22.08 -5.25 -2.42
CA LEU A 288 22.33 -6.70 -2.31
C LEU A 288 22.70 -7.16 -0.89
N ARG A 289 23.09 -6.25 0.01
CA ARG A 289 23.32 -6.58 1.43
C ARG A 289 22.06 -7.04 2.15
N VAL A 290 20.90 -6.58 1.70
CA VAL A 290 19.59 -6.97 2.24
C VAL A 290 18.98 -8.10 1.42
N ARG A 291 19.04 -7.97 0.09
CA ARG A 291 18.54 -8.99 -0.85
C ARG A 291 19.54 -10.12 -1.03
N THR A 292 19.83 -10.82 0.07
CA THR A 292 20.70 -12.01 0.03
C THR A 292 19.94 -13.22 -0.53
N PHE A 293 20.69 -14.16 -1.11
CA PHE A 293 20.18 -15.43 -1.65
C PHE A 293 19.32 -16.22 -0.66
N GLU A 294 19.58 -16.08 0.65
CA GLU A 294 18.83 -16.74 1.72
C GLU A 294 17.53 -16.03 2.10
N ALA A 295 17.42 -14.71 1.87
CA ALA A 295 16.26 -13.90 2.22
C ALA A 295 15.14 -13.91 1.15
N PHE A 296 15.46 -14.16 -0.13
CA PHE A 296 14.48 -14.15 -1.24
C PHE A 296 14.71 -15.32 -2.23
N PRO A 297 14.30 -16.56 -1.91
CA PRO A 297 14.57 -17.75 -2.74
C PRO A 297 13.69 -17.90 -4.00
N VAL A 298 12.92 -16.88 -4.40
CA VAL A 298 11.97 -17.01 -5.51
C VAL A 298 12.70 -16.93 -6.85
N GLY A 299 12.94 -18.11 -7.43
CA GLY A 299 13.26 -18.24 -8.84
C GLY A 299 14.56 -18.94 -9.18
N ASN A 300 14.87 -20.11 -8.61
CA ASN A 300 15.65 -21.12 -9.35
C ASN A 300 15.68 -22.51 -8.70
N LYS A 301 14.67 -23.35 -8.99
CA LYS A 301 14.84 -24.81 -8.85
C LYS A 301 15.95 -25.38 -9.77
N ARG A 302 16.55 -24.56 -10.65
CA ARG A 302 17.58 -24.95 -11.60
C ARG A 302 19.02 -24.71 -11.12
N TRP A 303 19.29 -23.81 -10.17
CA TRP A 303 20.64 -23.58 -9.65
C TRP A 303 21.06 -24.55 -8.53
N HIS A 304 20.12 -25.02 -7.71
CA HIS A 304 20.42 -26.05 -6.70
C HIS A 304 20.88 -27.38 -7.31
N LEU A 305 20.44 -27.71 -8.54
CA LEU A 305 20.90 -28.90 -9.26
C LEU A 305 22.30 -28.74 -9.87
N LEU A 306 22.77 -27.52 -10.12
CA LEU A 306 24.12 -27.28 -10.63
C LEU A 306 25.17 -27.29 -9.51
N TYR A 307 24.81 -26.82 -8.31
CA TYR A 307 25.73 -26.82 -7.17
C TYR A 307 25.92 -28.23 -6.57
N SER A 308 24.88 -29.08 -6.54
CA SER A 308 24.99 -30.45 -6.00
C SER A 308 25.68 -31.47 -6.92
N VAL A 309 25.94 -31.10 -8.18
CA VAL A 309 26.66 -31.95 -9.15
C VAL A 309 28.15 -31.56 -9.22
N LEU A 310 28.54 -30.41 -8.64
CA LEU A 310 29.92 -29.90 -8.67
C LEU A 310 30.56 -29.77 -7.27
N SER A 311 29.91 -30.27 -6.21
CA SER A 311 30.46 -30.48 -4.86
C SER A 311 30.51 -31.96 -4.52
#